data_AF-A0A835XCK8-F1
#
_entry.id   AF-A0A835XCK8-F1
#
_cell.length_a   1.000
_cell.length_b   1.000
_cell.length_c   1.000
_cell.angle_alpha   90.00
_cell.angle_beta   90.00
_cell.angle_gamma   90.00
#
_symmetry.space_group_name_H-M   'P 1'
#
loop_
_entity.id
_entity.type
_entity.pdbx_description
1 polymer ?
#
loop_
_entity_poly.entity_id
_entity_poly.type
_entity_poly.pdbx_seq_one_letter_code
_entity_poly.pdbx_strand_id
1 'polypeptide(L)'
;MVSGKFGTAINCIDGRTQAPVSDWIKENHSVDYVDTITEPGSDKVLLEVDYDKIEHIKSKLLISIKAHNSSLIVIAGHYDCAGNPVSKEEHLTQIKKSINIIKSWNFPVKVIGVWVNDQWKIEQVDE
;
A
#
# COMPACT_ATOMS: atom_id res chain seq x y z
N MET A 1 -24.87 -4.53 -4.61
CA MET A 1 -23.62 -4.29 -5.38
C MET A 1 -23.12 -2.93 -4.97
N VAL A 2 -21.84 -2.81 -4.61
CA VAL A 2 -21.26 -1.49 -4.32
C VAL A 2 -21.16 -0.70 -5.63
N SER A 3 -21.56 0.56 -5.61
CA SER A 3 -21.43 1.48 -6.75
C SER A 3 -20.07 2.18 -6.65
N GLY A 4 -19.33 2.24 -7.76
CA GLY A 4 -18.01 2.88 -7.85
C GLY A 4 -16.85 1.90 -8.01
N LYS A 5 -15.72 2.40 -8.51
CA LYS A 5 -14.46 1.68 -8.69
C LYS A 5 -13.58 1.87 -7.45
N PHE A 6 -13.00 0.79 -6.96
CA PHE A 6 -12.18 0.79 -5.76
C PHE A 6 -10.72 0.44 -6.09
N GLY A 7 -9.82 1.07 -5.36
CA GLY A 7 -8.44 0.62 -5.16
C GLY A 7 -8.17 0.43 -3.67
N THR A 8 -7.07 -0.23 -3.32
CA THR A 8 -6.65 -0.43 -1.94
C THR A 8 -5.25 0.12 -1.72
N ALA A 9 -5.06 0.90 -0.66
CA ALA A 9 -3.76 1.37 -0.22
C ALA A 9 -3.35 0.65 1.08
N ILE A 10 -2.12 0.16 1.13
CA ILE A 10 -1.41 -0.25 2.36
C ILE A 10 -0.46 0.91 2.69
N ASN A 11 -0.78 1.68 3.71
CA ASN A 11 -0.14 2.96 4.01
C ASN A 11 0.24 3.09 5.48
N CYS A 12 1.13 4.03 5.81
CA CYS A 12 1.50 4.28 7.19
C CYS A 12 0.30 4.82 7.99
N ILE A 13 0.36 4.80 9.32
CA ILE A 13 -0.57 5.56 10.17
C ILE A 13 -0.35 7.09 10.08
N ASP A 14 0.77 7.51 9.47
CA ASP A 14 1.12 8.91 9.33
C ASP A 14 0.05 9.66 8.53
N GLY A 15 -0.57 10.67 9.17
CA GLY A 15 -1.61 11.48 8.56
C GLY A 15 -1.15 12.23 7.30
N ARG A 16 0.15 12.55 7.22
CA ARG A 16 0.76 13.32 6.11
C ARG A 16 0.73 12.54 4.79
N THR A 17 0.69 11.21 4.83
CA THR A 17 0.72 10.37 3.63
C THR A 17 -0.67 9.97 3.12
N GLN A 18 -1.73 10.15 3.92
CA GLN A 18 -3.07 9.64 3.60
C GLN A 18 -3.64 10.26 2.32
N ALA A 19 -3.73 11.60 2.28
CA ALA A 19 -4.23 12.30 1.11
C ALA A 19 -3.31 12.13 -0.12
N PRO A 20 -1.98 12.33 -0.03
CA PRO A 20 -1.09 12.14 -1.18
C PRO A 20 -1.22 10.77 -1.85
N VAL A 21 -1.30 9.68 -1.07
CA VAL A 21 -1.44 8.32 -1.61
C VAL A 21 -2.84 8.13 -2.21
N SER A 22 -3.90 8.53 -1.49
CA SER A 22 -5.28 8.35 -1.95
C SER A 22 -5.56 9.13 -3.23
N ASP A 23 -5.13 10.39 -3.29
CA ASP A 23 -5.34 11.28 -4.44
C ASP A 23 -4.57 10.79 -5.66
N TRP A 24 -3.29 10.43 -5.49
CA TRP A 24 -2.49 9.87 -6.59
C TRP A 24 -3.10 8.59 -7.17
N ILE A 25 -3.63 7.70 -6.31
CA ILE A 25 -4.30 6.48 -6.77
C ILE A 25 -5.54 6.82 -7.62
N LYS A 26 -6.38 7.76 -7.17
CA LYS A 26 -7.57 8.17 -7.92
C LYS A 26 -7.21 8.80 -9.26
N GLU A 27 -6.25 9.71 -9.25
CA GLU A 27 -5.78 10.44 -10.44
C GLU A 27 -5.14 9.52 -11.50
N ASN A 28 -4.35 8.52 -11.07
CA ASN A 28 -3.55 7.69 -11.98
C ASN A 28 -4.23 6.36 -12.36
N HIS A 29 -5.23 5.91 -11.61
CA HIS A 29 -5.86 4.61 -11.82
C HIS A 29 -7.39 4.64 -11.99
N SER A 30 -7.99 5.83 -12.11
CA SER A 30 -9.42 5.99 -12.42
C SER A 30 -10.34 5.22 -11.45
N VAL A 31 -9.99 5.25 -10.16
CA VAL A 31 -10.82 4.72 -9.08
C VAL A 31 -11.55 5.86 -8.37
N ASP A 32 -12.75 5.60 -7.86
CA ASP A 32 -13.57 6.58 -7.13
C ASP A 32 -13.21 6.60 -5.64
N TYR A 33 -12.89 5.43 -5.09
CA TYR A 33 -12.65 5.21 -3.67
C TYR A 33 -11.36 4.42 -3.42
N VAL A 34 -10.71 4.72 -2.30
CA VAL A 34 -9.48 4.03 -1.86
C VAL A 34 -9.70 3.46 -0.47
N ASP A 35 -9.83 2.14 -0.38
CA ASP A 35 -9.80 1.44 0.90
C ASP A 35 -8.38 1.54 1.48
N THR A 36 -8.23 1.93 2.74
CA THR A 36 -6.91 2.13 3.34
C THR A 36 -6.68 1.17 4.50
N ILE A 37 -5.62 0.36 4.39
CA ILE A 37 -5.10 -0.49 5.45
C ILE A 37 -3.88 0.23 6.04
N THR A 38 -3.95 0.61 7.31
CA THR A 38 -2.90 1.40 7.96
C THR A 38 -2.10 0.58 8.97
N GLU A 39 -0.77 0.71 8.94
CA GLU A 39 0.15 0.16 9.96
C GLU A 39 1.35 1.10 10.12
N PRO A 40 1.96 1.24 11.31
CA PRO A 40 3.17 2.04 11.45
C PRO A 40 4.31 1.41 10.63
N GLY A 41 4.90 2.16 9.71
CA GLY A 41 5.95 1.64 8.83
C GLY A 41 5.43 0.55 7.87
N SER A 42 4.31 0.81 7.20
CA SER A 42 3.57 -0.17 6.39
C SER A 42 4.39 -0.94 5.36
N ASP A 43 5.48 -0.36 4.86
CA ASP A 43 6.37 -0.95 3.84
C ASP A 43 7.24 -2.10 4.36
N LYS A 44 7.51 -2.19 5.66
CA LYS A 44 8.22 -3.34 6.26
C LYS A 44 7.30 -4.44 6.80
N VAL A 45 6.01 -4.15 7.02
CA VAL A 45 5.12 -5.04 7.81
C VAL A 45 5.01 -6.44 7.21
N LEU A 46 5.05 -6.57 5.88
CA LEU A 46 4.99 -7.86 5.21
C LEU A 46 6.31 -8.66 5.28
N LEU A 47 7.38 -8.05 5.78
CA LEU A 47 8.72 -8.63 5.89
C LEU A 47 9.05 -9.07 7.32
N GLU A 48 8.22 -8.70 8.29
CA GLU A 48 8.39 -9.06 9.70
C GLU A 48 7.97 -10.52 9.94
N VAL A 49 8.53 -11.14 10.99
CA VAL A 49 8.17 -12.51 11.41
C VAL A 49 6.92 -12.46 12.30
N ASP A 50 5.89 -11.76 11.84
CA ASP A 50 4.57 -11.65 12.48
C ASP A 50 3.51 -12.14 11.50
N TYR A 51 3.35 -13.47 11.46
CA TYR A 51 2.45 -14.13 10.52
C TYR A 51 0.98 -13.78 10.75
N ASP A 52 0.58 -13.53 12.00
CA ASP A 52 -0.80 -13.15 12.33
C ASP A 52 -1.13 -11.76 11.76
N LYS A 53 -0.19 -10.81 11.86
CA LYS A 53 -0.32 -9.49 11.26
C LYS A 53 -0.38 -9.55 9.74
N ILE A 54 0.46 -10.38 9.11
CA ILE A 54 0.44 -10.60 7.66
C ILE A 54 -0.91 -11.17 7.21
N GLU A 55 -1.41 -12.21 7.88
CA GLU A 55 -2.71 -12.80 7.54
C GLU A 55 -3.86 -11.82 7.79
N HIS A 56 -3.77 -10.95 8.80
CA HIS A 56 -4.75 -9.90 9.02
C HIS A 56 -4.77 -8.89 7.87
N ILE A 57 -3.62 -8.43 7.37
CA ILE A 57 -3.54 -7.56 6.18
C ILE A 57 -4.14 -8.26 4.97
N LYS A 58 -3.75 -9.51 4.74
CA LYS A 58 -4.25 -10.33 3.63
C LYS A 58 -5.77 -10.50 3.68
N SER A 59 -6.35 -10.69 4.87
CA SER A 59 -7.80 -10.78 5.05
C SER A 59 -8.52 -9.47 4.70
N LYS A 60 -7.96 -8.31 5.09
CA LYS A 60 -8.49 -6.98 4.74
C LYS A 60 -8.44 -6.73 3.23
N LEU A 61 -7.33 -7.11 2.58
CA LEU A 61 -7.22 -7.07 1.11
C LEU A 61 -8.28 -7.93 0.45
N LEU A 62 -8.49 -9.16 0.93
CA LEU A 62 -9.53 -10.05 0.40
C LEU A 62 -10.94 -9.46 0.55
N ILE A 63 -11.22 -8.72 1.62
CA ILE A 63 -12.50 -8.00 1.76
C ILE A 63 -12.63 -6.93 0.68
N SER A 64 -11.62 -6.07 0.51
CA SER A 64 -11.63 -5.03 -0.52
C SER A 64 -11.78 -5.62 -1.94
N ILE A 65 -11.06 -6.70 -2.25
CA ILE A 65 -11.13 -7.39 -3.54
C ILE A 65 -12.51 -8.02 -3.74
N LYS A 66 -13.05 -8.77 -2.77
CA LYS A 66 -14.28 -9.55 -2.96
C LYS A 66 -15.56 -8.74 -2.78
N ALA A 67 -15.59 -7.79 -1.84
CA ALA A 67 -16.77 -7.01 -1.54
C ALA A 67 -16.87 -5.74 -2.40
N HIS A 68 -15.73 -5.09 -2.68
CA HIS A 68 -15.68 -3.83 -3.42
C HIS A 68 -15.16 -4.01 -4.87
N ASN A 69 -14.79 -5.22 -5.28
CA ASN A 69 -14.15 -5.48 -6.58
C ASN A 69 -12.91 -4.61 -6.81
N SER A 70 -12.15 -4.34 -5.74
CA SER A 70 -10.89 -3.59 -5.86
C SER A 70 -9.95 -4.31 -6.82
N SER A 71 -9.47 -3.60 -7.84
CA SER A 71 -8.62 -4.13 -8.91
C SER A 71 -7.15 -3.73 -8.79
N LEU A 72 -6.82 -2.97 -7.74
CA LEU A 72 -5.52 -2.36 -7.51
C LEU A 72 -5.15 -2.42 -6.04
N ILE A 73 -3.92 -2.83 -5.75
CA ILE A 73 -3.27 -2.71 -4.44
C ILE A 73 -2.05 -1.80 -4.61
N VAL A 74 -1.94 -0.78 -3.77
CA VAL A 74 -0.78 0.11 -3.68
C VAL A 74 -0.15 -0.01 -2.31
N ILE A 75 1.15 -0.27 -2.23
CA ILE A 75 1.90 -0.26 -0.98
C ILE A 75 2.81 0.96 -0.92
N ALA A 76 2.70 1.74 0.15
CA ALA A 76 3.42 2.99 0.33
C ALA A 76 4.47 2.88 1.45
N GLY A 77 5.68 3.37 1.17
CA GLY A 77 6.64 3.84 2.18
C GLY A 77 6.76 5.36 2.09
N HIS A 78 7.32 6.01 3.11
CA HIS A 78 7.42 7.47 3.11
C HIS A 78 8.65 8.02 3.81
N TYR A 79 9.05 9.21 3.38
CA TYR A 79 10.08 10.01 4.02
C TYR A 79 9.71 10.33 5.47
N ASP A 80 10.72 10.37 6.36
CA ASP A 80 10.57 10.74 7.77
C ASP A 80 9.55 9.85 8.53
N CYS A 81 9.68 8.53 8.38
CA CYS A 81 8.81 7.55 9.00
C CYS A 81 9.26 7.17 10.42
N ALA A 82 8.49 7.55 11.43
CA ALA A 82 8.74 7.13 12.81
C ALA A 82 8.48 5.62 13.04
N GLY A 83 7.53 5.03 12.30
CA GLY A 83 7.19 3.60 12.41
C GLY A 83 8.22 2.66 11.78
N ASN A 84 9.08 3.21 10.92
CA ASN A 84 10.14 2.49 10.23
C ASN A 84 11.33 3.45 9.98
N PRO A 85 12.17 3.71 11.01
CA PRO A 85 13.24 4.71 10.94
C PRO A 85 14.47 4.17 10.21
N VAL A 86 14.37 4.00 8.90
CA VAL A 86 15.42 3.47 8.01
C VAL A 86 15.75 4.46 6.89
N SER A 87 16.77 4.16 6.07
CA SER A 87 17.13 5.02 4.94
C SER A 87 16.11 4.91 3.79
N LYS A 88 16.10 5.88 2.86
CA LYS A 88 15.27 5.83 1.65
C LYS A 88 15.51 4.54 0.87
N GLU A 89 16.76 4.12 0.72
CA GLU A 89 17.14 2.92 -0.02
C GLU A 89 16.57 1.65 0.62
N GLU A 90 16.57 1.58 1.94
CA GLU A 90 15.97 0.48 2.68
C GLU A 90 14.44 0.48 2.51
N HIS A 91 13.77 1.64 2.63
CA HIS A 91 12.34 1.76 2.32
C HIS A 91 12.00 1.27 0.90
N LEU A 92 12.74 1.72 -0.12
CA LEU A 92 12.54 1.29 -1.51
C LEU A 92 12.73 -0.22 -1.68
N THR A 93 13.74 -0.79 -1.01
CA THR A 93 13.98 -2.24 -0.99
C THR A 93 12.81 -2.99 -0.34
N GLN A 94 12.30 -2.47 0.76
CA GLN A 94 11.19 -3.08 1.49
C GLN A 94 9.88 -3.01 0.70
N ILE A 95 9.60 -1.88 0.04
CA ILE A 95 8.48 -1.72 -0.89
C ILE A 95 8.54 -2.80 -1.98
N LYS A 96 9.68 -2.96 -2.66
CA LYS A 96 9.88 -3.99 -3.70
C LYS A 96 9.63 -5.40 -3.19
N LYS A 97 10.18 -5.74 -2.03
CA LYS A 97 9.97 -7.06 -1.41
C LYS A 97 8.50 -7.28 -1.04
N SER A 98 7.84 -6.25 -0.51
CA SER A 98 6.42 -6.30 -0.15
C SER A 98 5.52 -6.47 -1.37
N ILE A 99 5.82 -5.84 -2.51
CA ILE A 99 5.15 -6.11 -3.80
C ILE A 99 5.23 -7.60 -4.15
N ASN A 100 6.43 -8.19 -4.07
CA ASN A 100 6.64 -9.60 -4.41
C ASN A 100 5.86 -10.55 -3.50
N ILE A 101 5.76 -10.23 -2.20
CA ILE A 101 4.96 -11.01 -1.25
C ILE A 101 3.48 -10.94 -1.60
N ILE A 102 2.93 -9.76 -1.88
CA ILE A 102 1.51 -9.61 -2.24
C ILE A 102 1.23 -10.36 -3.55
N LYS A 103 2.12 -10.26 -4.54
CA LYS A 103 2.01 -11.01 -5.80
C LYS A 103 2.01 -12.52 -5.58
N SER A 104 2.81 -13.03 -4.63
CA SER A 104 2.86 -14.46 -4.31
C SER A 104 1.52 -15.02 -3.79
N TRP A 105 0.62 -14.15 -3.31
CA TRP A 105 -0.73 -14.54 -2.90
C TRP A 105 -1.67 -14.79 -4.09
N ASN A 106 -1.23 -14.54 -5.33
CA ASN A 106 -1.94 -14.82 -6.58
C ASN A 106 -3.34 -14.18 -6.66
N PHE A 107 -3.49 -12.96 -6.13
CA PHE A 107 -4.70 -12.18 -6.33
C PHE A 107 -4.82 -11.70 -7.78
N PRO A 108 -6.03 -11.68 -8.37
CA PRO A 108 -6.22 -11.25 -9.76
C PRO A 108 -6.27 -9.71 -9.89
N VAL A 109 -5.33 -9.01 -9.27
CA VAL A 109 -5.30 -7.55 -9.16
C VAL A 109 -3.91 -6.99 -9.43
N LYS A 110 -3.83 -5.74 -9.85
CA LYS A 110 -2.55 -5.05 -10.05
C LYS A 110 -1.93 -4.69 -8.69
N VAL A 111 -0.62 -4.86 -8.55
CA VAL A 111 0.13 -4.45 -7.35
C VAL A 111 1.17 -3.41 -7.75
N ILE A 112 1.24 -2.29 -7.02
CA ILE A 112 2.16 -1.18 -7.27
C ILE A 112 2.82 -0.77 -5.95
N GLY A 113 4.12 -0.46 -5.98
CA GLY A 113 4.80 0.20 -4.87
C GLY A 113 4.96 1.69 -5.13
N VAL A 114 4.85 2.49 -4.08
CA VAL A 114 5.06 3.94 -4.14
C VAL A 114 5.88 4.45 -2.96
N TRP A 115 6.67 5.48 -3.23
CA TRP A 115 7.42 6.23 -2.24
C TRP A 115 6.84 7.64 -2.12
N VAL A 116 6.46 8.04 -0.91
CA VAL A 116 6.09 9.42 -0.60
C VAL A 116 7.36 10.18 -0.22
N ASN A 117 7.80 11.10 -1.08
CA ASN A 117 9.04 11.83 -0.88
C ASN A 117 8.92 12.99 0.14
N ASP A 118 10.03 13.69 0.36
CA ASP A 118 10.14 14.84 1.27
C ASP A 118 9.28 16.06 0.88
N GLN A 119 8.80 16.10 -0.36
CA GLN A 119 7.83 17.08 -0.85
C GLN A 119 6.38 16.58 -0.78
N TRP A 120 6.13 15.41 -0.16
CA TRP A 120 4.83 14.74 -0.10
C TRP A 120 4.26 14.39 -1.48
N LYS A 121 5.14 14.19 -2.46
CA LYS A 121 4.78 13.71 -3.80
C LYS A 121 5.04 12.23 -3.91
N ILE A 122 4.29 11.59 -4.81
CA ILE A 122 4.36 10.16 -5.04
C ILE A 122 5.36 9.85 -6.17
N GLU A 123 6.35 9.02 -5.85
CA GLU A 123 7.28 8.39 -6.80
C GLU A 123 6.90 6.91 -6.91
N GLN A 124 6.59 6.43 -8.12
CA GLN A 124 6.35 5.00 -8.32
C GLN A 124 7.66 4.23 -8.18
N VAL A 125 7.63 3.10 -7.47
CA VAL A 125 8.78 2.21 -7.29
C VAL A 125 8.64 1.06 -8.28
N ASP A 126 9.53 1.01 -9.26
CA ASP A 126 9.61 -0.11 -10.19
C ASP A 126 10.19 -1.34 -9.50
N GLU A 127 9.77 -2.53 -9.93
CA GLU A 127 10.26 -3.83 -9.45
C GLU A 127 11.76 -4.01 -9.69
#